data_AF-A0A8T3XPQ2-F1
#
_entry.id   AF-A0A8T3XPQ2-F1
#
_cell.length_a   1.000
_cell.length_b   1.000
_cell.length_c   1.000
_cell.angle_alpha   90.00
_cell.angle_beta   90.00
_cell.angle_gamma   90.00
#
_symmetry.space_group_name_H-M   'P 1'
#
loop_
_entity.id
_entity.type
_entity.pdbx_description
1 polymer ?
#
loop_
_entity_poly.entity_id
_entity_poly.type
_entity_poly.pdbx_seq_one_letter_code
_entity_poly.pdbx_strand_id
1 'polypeptide(L)'
;MAELKKRTREVLERLKSQEAQSKPKLENLSNLKKSSSNIQTTKKESNSISIYQIKLEKIINRLNELERKMKHGDNYFTHYWDYSNHCKEFIEALKEFEEFENTFVPQQLKNRIQDTKIKVQAHLNRKLPPSKNKSKDPDDFIGL
;
A
#
# COMPACT_ATOMS: atom_id res chain seq x y z
N MET A 1 -51.39 -2.07 41.30
CA MET A 1 -51.44 -0.58 41.40
C MET A 1 -50.22 0.02 42.12
N ALA A 2 -49.77 -0.49 43.27
CA ALA A 2 -48.64 0.08 44.03
C ALA A 2 -47.27 -0.08 43.35
N GLU A 3 -47.05 -1.19 42.64
CA GLU A 3 -45.78 -1.49 41.98
C GLU A 3 -45.52 -0.61 40.75
N LEU A 4 -46.58 -0.27 40.01
CA LEU A 4 -46.50 0.65 38.86
C LEU A 4 -46.05 2.04 39.31
N LYS A 5 -46.61 2.53 40.44
CA LYS A 5 -46.24 3.83 41.03
C LYS A 5 -44.77 3.87 41.49
N LYS A 6 -44.21 2.74 41.94
CA LYS A 6 -42.78 2.65 42.28
C LYS A 6 -41.89 2.76 41.04
N ARG A 7 -42.20 2.04 39.96
CA ARG A 7 -41.44 2.10 38.70
C ARG A 7 -41.46 3.48 38.07
N THR A 8 -42.62 4.16 38.07
CA THR A 8 -42.72 5.53 37.54
C THR A 8 -41.88 6.52 38.35
N ARG A 9 -41.85 6.38 39.68
CA ARG A 9 -41.02 7.23 40.56
C ARG A 9 -39.53 7.05 40.31
N GLU A 10 -39.10 5.81 40.12
CA GLU A 10 -37.70 5.45 39.85
C GLU A 10 -37.20 6.02 38.51
N VAL A 11 -38.05 5.99 37.47
CA VAL A 11 -37.73 6.59 36.17
C VAL A 11 -37.62 8.11 36.27
N LEU A 12 -38.56 8.76 36.97
CA LEU A 12 -38.52 10.21 37.18
C LEU A 12 -37.29 10.66 37.98
N GLU A 13 -36.86 9.87 38.95
CA GLU A 13 -35.67 10.16 39.75
C GLU A 13 -34.37 10.00 38.93
N ARG A 14 -34.31 9.01 38.02
CA ARG A 14 -33.22 8.88 37.05
C ARG A 14 -33.17 10.05 36.07
N LEU A 15 -34.31 10.50 35.53
CA LEU A 15 -34.36 11.62 34.60
C LEU A 15 -33.94 12.94 35.27
N LYS A 16 -34.42 13.19 36.50
CA LYS A 16 -34.00 14.36 37.29
C LYS A 16 -32.49 14.35 37.58
N SER A 17 -31.92 13.16 37.79
CA SER A 17 -30.48 13.00 38.01
C SER A 17 -29.66 13.26 36.74
N GLN A 18 -30.20 13.00 35.55
CA GLN A 18 -29.56 13.33 34.27
C GLN A 18 -29.56 14.83 33.97
N GLU A 19 -30.61 15.57 34.35
CA GLU A 19 -30.62 17.04 34.25
C GLU A 19 -29.65 17.71 35.24
N ALA A 20 -29.41 17.08 36.39
CA ALA A 20 -28.44 17.56 37.38
C ALA A 20 -26.98 17.25 37.00
N GLN A 21 -26.74 16.35 36.03
CA GLN A 21 -25.39 16.06 35.54
C GLN A 21 -24.90 17.18 34.62
N SER A 22 -24.16 18.09 35.24
CA SER A 22 -23.13 18.98 34.67
C SER A 22 -23.36 19.42 33.23
N LYS A 23 -23.87 20.65 33.06
CA LYS A 23 -23.63 21.44 31.85
C LYS A 23 -22.12 21.38 31.56
N PRO A 24 -21.66 20.82 30.42
CA PRO A 24 -20.24 20.72 30.14
C PRO A 24 -19.65 22.13 30.11
N LYS A 25 -18.75 22.43 31.04
CA LYS A 25 -18.01 23.70 31.07
C LYS A 25 -17.21 23.81 29.77
N LEU A 26 -17.66 24.68 28.88
CA LEU A 26 -17.04 24.99 27.58
C LEU A 26 -15.58 25.47 27.69
N GLU A 27 -15.11 25.79 28.89
CA GLU A 27 -13.74 26.26 29.15
C GLU A 27 -12.66 25.20 28.83
N ASN A 28 -12.98 23.90 28.95
CA ASN A 28 -12.04 22.82 28.69
C ASN A 28 -11.79 22.57 27.18
N LEU A 29 -12.62 23.11 26.29
CA LEU A 29 -12.39 23.04 24.84
C LEU A 29 -11.43 24.14 24.34
N SER A 30 -11.22 25.20 25.13
CA SER A 30 -10.30 26.28 24.74
C SER A 30 -8.83 25.87 24.88
N ASN A 31 -8.50 25.01 25.86
CA ASN A 31 -7.15 24.50 26.05
C ASN A 31 -6.81 23.33 25.12
N LEU A 32 -7.81 22.56 24.66
CA LEU A 32 -7.59 21.47 23.70
C LEU A 32 -7.25 22.01 22.29
N LYS A 33 -7.78 23.18 21.91
CA LYS A 33 -7.42 23.85 20.65
C LYS A 33 -6.01 24.46 20.68
N LYS A 34 -5.53 24.90 21.85
CA LYS A 34 -4.16 25.43 22.01
C LYS A 34 -3.09 24.33 22.11
N SER A 35 -3.43 23.13 22.58
CA SER A 35 -2.49 22.00 22.56
C SER A 35 -2.39 21.34 21.18
N SER A 36 -3.41 21.47 20.31
CA SER A 36 -3.33 20.95 18.93
C SER A 36 -2.49 21.81 17.99
N SER A 37 -2.20 23.08 18.30
CA SER A 37 -1.36 23.95 17.46
C SER A 37 0.13 23.85 17.74
N ASN A 38 0.56 23.22 18.85
CA ASN A 38 1.97 23.09 19.23
C ASN A 38 2.56 21.67 19.06
N ILE A 39 1.81 20.72 18.51
CA ILE A 39 2.28 19.35 18.22
C ILE A 39 2.71 19.18 16.75
N GLN A 40 2.70 20.25 15.93
CA GLN A 40 3.15 20.19 14.53
C GLN A 40 4.59 20.68 14.26
N THR A 41 5.34 21.11 15.27
CA THR A 41 6.64 21.79 15.04
C THR A 41 7.88 21.08 15.55
N THR A 42 7.79 19.81 15.95
CA THR A 42 9.00 19.03 16.29
C THR A 42 8.96 17.62 15.70
N LYS A 43 9.87 17.39 14.74
CA LYS A 43 10.18 16.13 14.04
C LYS A 43 9.22 15.76 12.90
N LYS A 44 9.57 16.25 11.72
CA LYS A 44 10.03 15.40 10.61
C LYS A 44 10.74 16.32 9.64
N GLU A 45 12.05 16.16 9.51
CA GLU A 45 12.70 16.45 8.23
C GLU A 45 11.82 15.81 7.17
N SER A 46 11.09 16.63 6.43
CA SER A 46 10.31 16.15 5.31
C SER A 46 11.33 15.67 4.30
N ASN A 47 11.71 14.40 4.38
CA ASN A 47 12.26 13.66 3.25
C ASN A 47 11.26 13.92 2.12
N SER A 48 11.58 14.88 1.25
CA SER A 48 10.77 15.20 0.10
C SER A 48 10.81 13.95 -0.76
N ILE A 49 9.80 13.10 -0.61
CA ILE A 49 9.71 11.84 -1.33
C ILE A 49 9.70 12.22 -2.80
N SER A 50 10.71 11.74 -3.54
CA SER A 50 10.88 12.04 -4.95
C SER A 50 9.61 11.66 -5.72
N ILE A 51 9.20 12.48 -6.68
CA ILE A 51 8.00 12.22 -7.50
C ILE A 51 8.12 10.85 -8.20
N TYR A 52 9.35 10.49 -8.59
CA TYR A 52 9.67 9.19 -9.19
C TYR A 52 9.55 8.05 -8.18
N GLN A 53 9.95 8.28 -6.93
CA GLN A 53 9.75 7.35 -5.83
C GLN A 53 8.26 7.05 -5.61
N ILE A 54 7.41 8.08 -5.57
CA ILE A 54 5.96 7.94 -5.43
C ILE A 54 5.36 7.17 -6.62
N LYS A 55 5.83 7.47 -7.85
CA LYS A 55 5.38 6.80 -9.07
C LYS A 55 5.71 5.30 -9.02
N LEU A 56 6.94 4.94 -8.65
CA LEU A 56 7.35 3.54 -8.49
C LEU A 56 6.55 2.82 -7.41
N GLU A 57 6.37 3.43 -6.24
CA GLU A 57 5.61 2.82 -5.15
C GLU A 57 4.15 2.53 -5.56
N LYS A 58 3.52 3.45 -6.30
CA LYS A 58 2.17 3.24 -6.84
C LYS A 58 2.12 2.04 -7.79
N ILE A 59 3.08 1.93 -8.70
CA ILE A 59 3.14 0.81 -9.66
C ILE A 59 3.37 -0.52 -8.93
N ILE A 60 4.29 -0.55 -7.95
CA ILE A 60 4.55 -1.76 -7.14
C ILE A 60 3.29 -2.19 -6.39
N ASN A 61 2.58 -1.26 -5.75
CA ASN A 61 1.35 -1.58 -5.02
C ASN A 61 0.27 -2.12 -5.97
N ARG A 62 0.15 -1.55 -7.18
CA ARG A 62 -0.80 -2.01 -8.19
C ARG A 62 -0.46 -3.40 -8.72
N LEU A 63 0.81 -3.71 -8.98
CA LEU A 63 1.25 -5.06 -9.37
C LEU A 63 0.88 -6.09 -8.30
N ASN A 64 1.13 -5.79 -7.02
CA ASN A 64 0.76 -6.69 -5.92
C ASN A 64 -0.77 -6.88 -5.81
N GLU A 65 -1.55 -5.82 -6.04
CA GLU A 65 -3.01 -5.89 -6.05
C GLU A 65 -3.52 -6.81 -7.17
N LEU A 66 -2.97 -6.65 -8.39
CA LEU A 66 -3.32 -7.51 -9.52
C LEU A 66 -2.90 -8.96 -9.30
N GLU A 67 -1.70 -9.19 -8.75
CA GLU A 67 -1.25 -10.53 -8.37
C GLU A 67 -2.21 -11.17 -7.36
N ARG A 68 -2.68 -10.39 -6.38
CA ARG A 68 -3.69 -10.83 -5.41
C ARG A 68 -5.00 -11.19 -6.12
N LYS A 69 -5.53 -10.31 -6.98
CA LYS A 69 -6.79 -10.55 -7.69
C LYS A 69 -6.71 -11.80 -8.58
N MET A 70 -5.62 -11.98 -9.31
CA MET A 70 -5.37 -13.18 -10.10
C MET A 70 -5.38 -14.46 -9.25
N LYS A 71 -4.81 -14.42 -8.04
CA LYS A 71 -4.82 -15.56 -7.10
C LYS A 71 -6.21 -15.85 -6.52
N HIS A 72 -7.06 -14.83 -6.39
CA HIS A 72 -8.42 -14.99 -5.86
C HIS A 72 -9.43 -15.44 -6.91
N GLY A 73 -9.04 -15.48 -8.19
CA GLY A 73 -9.86 -16.03 -9.28
C GLY A 73 -10.84 -15.06 -9.92
N ASP A 74 -10.90 -13.80 -9.47
CA ASP A 74 -11.64 -12.75 -10.18
C ASP A 74 -10.97 -12.50 -11.54
N ASN A 75 -11.70 -12.71 -12.65
CA ASN A 75 -11.29 -12.39 -14.03
C ASN A 75 -9.78 -12.47 -14.33
N TYR A 76 -9.21 -13.69 -14.19
CA TYR A 76 -7.78 -13.94 -14.30
C TYR A 76 -7.14 -13.34 -15.57
N PHE A 77 -7.76 -13.52 -16.74
CA PHE A 77 -7.22 -13.06 -18.01
C PHE A 77 -7.10 -11.53 -18.11
N THR A 78 -8.10 -10.80 -17.63
CA THR A 78 -8.08 -9.34 -17.60
C THR A 78 -6.95 -8.85 -16.70
N HIS A 79 -6.86 -9.39 -15.48
CA HIS A 79 -5.81 -9.00 -14.55
C HIS A 79 -4.42 -9.43 -15.00
N TYR A 80 -4.28 -10.55 -15.71
CA TYR A 80 -3.01 -10.97 -16.31
C TYR A 80 -2.55 -9.99 -17.39
N TRP A 81 -3.47 -9.51 -18.23
CA TRP A 81 -3.16 -8.49 -19.24
C TRP A 81 -2.73 -7.18 -18.60
N ASP A 82 -3.51 -6.68 -17.63
CA ASP A 82 -3.19 -5.48 -16.87
C ASP A 82 -1.85 -5.61 -16.13
N TYR A 83 -1.60 -6.78 -15.53
CA TYR A 83 -0.35 -7.06 -14.83
C TYR A 83 0.83 -7.01 -15.81
N SER A 84 0.67 -7.56 -17.01
CA SER A 84 1.71 -7.50 -18.03
C SER A 84 1.97 -6.09 -18.55
N ASN A 85 0.97 -5.22 -18.58
CA ASN A 85 1.14 -3.82 -18.99
C ASN A 85 1.88 -3.04 -17.90
N HIS A 86 1.46 -3.19 -16.64
CA HIS A 86 2.16 -2.56 -15.52
C HIS A 86 3.57 -3.11 -15.28
N CYS A 87 3.88 -4.34 -15.70
CA CYS A 87 5.26 -4.84 -15.75
C CYS A 87 6.15 -3.99 -16.66
N LYS A 88 5.63 -3.54 -17.81
CA LYS A 88 6.39 -2.70 -18.75
C LYS A 88 6.55 -1.29 -18.19
N GLU A 89 5.45 -0.70 -17.68
CA GLU A 89 5.46 0.61 -17.03
C GLU A 89 6.42 0.64 -15.83
N PHE A 90 6.52 -0.46 -15.08
CA PHE A 90 7.48 -0.59 -13.99
C PHE A 90 8.92 -0.50 -14.48
N ILE A 91 9.26 -1.16 -15.59
CA ILE A 91 10.62 -1.12 -16.16
C ILE A 91 10.95 0.28 -16.66
N GLU A 92 10.01 0.95 -17.31
CA GLU A 92 10.17 2.33 -17.78
C GLU A 92 10.37 3.29 -16.60
N ALA A 93 9.50 3.21 -15.58
CA ALA A 93 9.61 4.03 -14.37
C ALA A 93 10.91 3.75 -13.60
N LEU A 94 11.42 2.50 -13.64
CA LEU A 94 12.68 2.14 -13.01
C LEU A 94 13.89 2.72 -13.76
N LYS A 95 13.84 2.78 -15.10
CA LYS A 95 14.87 3.46 -15.90
C LYS A 95 14.86 4.96 -15.64
N GLU A 96 13.68 5.59 -15.67
CA GLU A 96 13.54 7.01 -15.32
C GLU A 96 14.10 7.27 -13.92
N PHE A 97 13.77 6.42 -12.94
CA PHE A 97 14.29 6.54 -11.59
C PHE A 97 15.81 6.41 -11.52
N GLU A 98 16.41 5.43 -12.21
CA GLU A 98 17.86 5.26 -12.29
C GLU A 98 18.56 6.45 -13.00
N GLU A 99 17.91 7.08 -13.98
CA GLU A 99 18.44 8.24 -14.72
C GLU A 99 18.33 9.55 -13.91
N PHE A 100 17.24 9.72 -13.15
CA PHE A 100 16.92 10.99 -12.47
C PHE A 100 17.31 11.01 -10.98
N GLU A 101 17.62 9.87 -10.35
CA GLU A 101 17.99 9.85 -8.93
C GLU A 101 19.49 9.81 -8.64
N ASN A 102 19.99 10.98 -8.24
CA ASN A 102 21.16 11.13 -7.35
C ASN A 102 20.74 11.25 -5.86
N THR A 103 19.50 10.89 -5.52
CA THR A 103 18.93 11.12 -4.18
C THR A 103 18.89 9.86 -3.31
N PHE A 104 18.88 10.08 -2.00
CA PHE A 104 18.90 9.03 -1.00
C PHE A 104 17.60 8.22 -1.03
N VAL A 105 17.64 7.03 -1.63
CA VAL A 105 16.53 6.07 -1.61
C VAL A 105 16.55 5.28 -0.30
N PRO A 106 15.46 5.24 0.46
CA PRO A 106 15.35 4.39 1.65
C PRO A 106 15.64 2.92 1.32
N GLN A 107 16.47 2.26 2.13
CA GLN A 107 16.87 0.87 1.90
C GLN A 107 15.68 -0.10 1.75
N GLN A 108 14.60 0.15 2.51
CA GLN A 108 13.37 -0.63 2.42
C GLN A 108 12.74 -0.57 1.02
N LEU A 109 12.77 0.60 0.38
CA LEU A 109 12.23 0.74 -0.97
C LEU A 109 13.14 0.07 -2.00
N LYS A 110 14.47 0.18 -1.86
CA LYS A 110 15.42 -0.54 -2.73
C LYS A 110 15.16 -2.05 -2.73
N ASN A 111 14.98 -2.63 -1.55
CA ASN A 111 14.66 -4.06 -1.42
C ASN A 111 13.35 -4.40 -2.14
N ARG A 112 12.29 -3.62 -1.94
CA ARG A 112 10.99 -3.82 -2.62
C ARG A 112 11.09 -3.69 -4.13
N ILE A 113 11.87 -2.72 -4.63
CA ILE A 113 12.14 -2.54 -6.05
C ILE A 113 12.87 -3.77 -6.61
N GLN A 114 13.91 -4.26 -5.92
CA GLN A 114 14.69 -5.42 -6.35
C GLN A 114 13.82 -6.69 -6.39
N ASP A 115 13.02 -6.95 -5.36
CA ASP A 115 12.10 -8.09 -5.32
C ASP A 115 11.10 -8.02 -6.48
N THR A 116 10.53 -6.83 -6.71
CA THR A 116 9.58 -6.62 -7.81
C THR A 116 10.25 -6.80 -9.16
N LYS A 117 11.49 -6.31 -9.33
CA LYS A 117 12.30 -6.48 -10.55
C LYS A 117 12.52 -7.96 -10.86
N ILE A 118 12.87 -8.78 -9.87
CA ILE A 118 13.04 -10.23 -10.03
C ILE A 118 11.72 -10.88 -10.49
N LYS A 119 10.59 -10.54 -9.85
CA LYS A 119 9.27 -11.06 -10.23
C LYS A 119 8.88 -10.68 -11.66
N VAL A 120 9.07 -9.42 -12.03
CA VAL A 120 8.75 -8.89 -13.37
C VAL A 120 9.62 -9.57 -14.42
N GLN A 121 10.93 -9.72 -14.17
CA GLN A 121 11.83 -10.44 -15.06
C GLN A 121 11.43 -11.91 -15.23
N ALA A 122 11.09 -12.60 -14.13
CA ALA A 122 10.60 -13.97 -14.20
C ALA A 122 9.30 -14.09 -15.01
N HIS A 123 8.38 -13.13 -14.87
CA HIS A 123 7.14 -13.08 -15.65
C HIS A 123 7.41 -12.83 -17.14
N LEU A 124 8.32 -11.93 -17.49
CA LEU A 124 8.68 -11.66 -18.89
C LEU A 124 9.40 -12.86 -19.52
N ASN A 125 10.33 -13.49 -18.78
CA ASN A 125 11.05 -14.67 -19.26
C ASN A 125 10.15 -15.89 -19.45
N ARG A 126 9.07 -16.03 -18.66
CA ARG A 126 8.05 -17.07 -18.88
C ARG A 126 7.31 -16.94 -20.21
N LYS A 127 7.27 -15.75 -20.82
CA LYS A 127 6.65 -15.55 -22.15
C LYS A 127 7.57 -15.96 -23.31
N LEU A 128 8.85 -16.15 -23.05
CA LEU A 128 9.79 -16.68 -24.03
C LEU A 128 9.84 -18.21 -23.85
N PRO A 129 9.52 -19.02 -24.88
CA PRO A 129 9.87 -20.43 -24.80
C PRO A 129 11.38 -20.52 -24.54
N PRO A 130 11.86 -21.48 -23.73
CA PRO A 130 13.29 -21.72 -23.65
C PRO A 130 13.79 -21.95 -25.07
N SER A 131 14.66 -21.07 -25.56
CA SER A 131 15.30 -21.23 -26.86
C SER A 131 16.01 -22.58 -26.84
N LYS A 132 15.41 -23.59 -27.47
CA LYS A 132 16.04 -24.88 -27.74
C LYS A 132 17.04 -24.70 -28.88
N ASN A 133 17.98 -23.79 -28.73
CA ASN A 133 19.20 -23.76 -29.51
C ASN A 133 20.34 -24.09 -28.55
N LYS A 134 20.37 -25.35 -28.11
CA LYS A 134 21.67 -26.00 -27.95
C LYS A 134 22.19 -26.12 -29.37
N SER A 135 23.22 -25.36 -29.70
CA SER A 135 24.08 -25.66 -30.85
C SER A 135 24.40 -27.15 -30.75
N LYS A 136 23.92 -27.93 -31.72
CA LYS A 136 24.62 -29.16 -32.07
C LYS A 136 25.88 -28.67 -32.74
N ASP A 137 26.97 -28.67 -31.97
CA ASP A 137 28.30 -28.56 -32.57
C ASP A 137 28.41 -29.67 -33.62
N PRO A 138 28.81 -29.37 -34.87
CA PRO A 138 28.84 -30.35 -35.95
C PRO A 138 30.01 -31.35 -35.85
N ASP A 139 30.77 -31.38 -34.75
CA ASP A 139 32.03 -32.13 -34.66
C ASP A 139 31.93 -33.54 -34.07
N ASP A 140 30.73 -34.02 -33.71
CA ASP A 140 30.53 -35.40 -33.22
C ASP A 140 30.25 -36.43 -34.34
N PHE A 141 30.58 -36.12 -35.61
CA PHE A 141 30.41 -37.04 -36.73
C PHE A 141 31.75 -37.49 -37.35
N ILE A 142 32.63 -38.10 -36.54
CA ILE A 142 33.65 -39.02 -37.06
C ILE A 142 33.68 -40.24 -36.15
N GLY A 143 33.17 -41.37 -36.66
CA GLY A 143 33.22 -42.63 -35.94
C GLY A 143 32.41 -43.74 -36.59
N LEU A 144 32.72 -44.09 -37.84
CA LEU A 144 32.62 -45.44 -38.41
C LEU A 144 33.22 -45.48 -39.83
#